data_AF-A0A090QNN9-F1
#
_entry.id   AF-A0A090QNN9-F1
#
_cell.length_a   1.000
_cell.length_b   1.000
_cell.length_c   1.000
_cell.angle_alpha   90.00
_cell.angle_beta   90.00
_cell.angle_gamma   90.00
#
_symmetry.space_group_name_H-M   'P 1'
#
loop_
_entity.id
_entity.type
_entity.pdbx_description
1 polymer ?
#
loop_
_entity_poly.entity_id
_entity_poly.type
_entity_poly.pdbx_seq_one_letter_code
_entity_poly.pdbx_strand_id
1 'polypeptide(L)'
;MEGGVLVSRSSSALRPMTMKKSTLLNADIAYLVATLGHTDEITIADAGLPIPDHVQRIDLALTHGVPSFLDTVRVILTESQIEGVVMAEEFAKVSPDLYQALLELLAVEQQRCGKPFSIQTVSHEEFKVRTKVAKQWCVLVNAPLMPM
;
A
#
# COMPACT_ATOMS: atom_id res chain seq x y z
N MET A 1 -8.18 14.75 40.37
CA MET A 1 -9.13 13.66 40.09
C MET A 1 -8.94 13.26 38.64
N GLU A 2 -8.11 12.24 38.37
CA GLU A 2 -7.96 11.71 37.01
C GLU A 2 -9.05 10.68 36.78
N GLY A 3 -10.06 11.06 36.00
CA GLY A 3 -11.09 10.13 35.55
C GLY A 3 -10.56 9.35 34.36
N GLY A 4 -10.23 8.07 34.55
CA GLY A 4 -9.96 7.13 33.47
C GLY A 4 -11.03 6.04 33.45
N VAL A 5 -11.65 5.83 32.29
CA VAL A 5 -12.52 4.66 32.05
C VAL A 5 -11.70 3.57 31.40
N LEU A 6 -11.54 2.45 32.09
CA LEU A 6 -10.90 1.26 31.55
C LEU A 6 -11.99 0.34 30.98
N VAL A 7 -12.07 0.24 29.65
CA VAL A 7 -12.99 -0.68 28.96
C VAL A 7 -12.27 -2.00 28.70
N SER A 8 -12.48 -2.99 29.58
CA SER A 8 -12.03 -4.36 29.30
C SER A 8 -13.09 -5.10 28.48
N ARG A 9 -12.66 -5.89 27.49
CA ARG A 9 -13.57 -6.77 26.72
C ARG A 9 -13.75 -8.08 27.49
N SER A 10 -14.99 -8.38 27.86
CA SER A 10 -15.35 -9.66 28.47
C SER A 10 -15.19 -10.81 27.47
N SER A 11 -14.33 -11.76 27.81
CA SER A 11 -14.22 -13.07 27.17
C SER A 11 -15.26 -14.00 27.78
N SER A 12 -16.42 -14.13 27.12
CA SER A 12 -17.30 -15.28 27.33
C SER A 12 -18.25 -15.44 26.13
N ALA A 13 -18.39 -16.70 25.71
CA ALA A 13 -19.22 -17.20 24.61
C ALA A 13 -18.77 -16.81 23.19
N LEU A 14 -18.65 -17.84 22.35
CA LEU A 14 -18.41 -17.78 20.90
C LEU A 14 -19.22 -16.64 20.24
N ARG A 15 -18.60 -15.48 20.03
CA ARG A 15 -19.17 -14.44 19.17
C ARG A 15 -18.87 -14.80 17.71
N PRO A 16 -19.80 -14.60 16.77
CA PRO A 16 -19.40 -14.51 15.38
C PRO A 16 -18.41 -13.36 15.32
N MET A 17 -17.19 -13.62 14.84
CA MET A 17 -16.18 -12.58 14.67
C MET A 17 -16.81 -11.46 13.86
N THR A 18 -17.11 -10.32 14.49
CA THR A 18 -17.49 -9.11 13.77
C THR A 18 -16.21 -8.57 13.13
N MET A 19 -15.75 -9.29 12.11
CA MET A 19 -14.69 -8.86 11.23
C MET A 19 -15.19 -7.62 10.49
N LYS A 20 -14.27 -6.72 10.16
CA LYS A 20 -14.56 -5.65 9.21
C LYS A 20 -15.13 -6.33 7.95
N LYS A 21 -16.30 -5.88 7.49
CA LYS A 21 -16.94 -6.44 6.28
C LYS A 21 -16.21 -6.04 4.99
N SER A 22 -15.22 -5.16 5.09
CA SER A 22 -14.45 -4.66 3.98
C SER A 22 -13.24 -5.53 3.68
N THR A 23 -12.70 -5.37 2.48
CA THR A 23 -11.59 -6.17 1.94
C THR A 23 -10.29 -5.94 2.70
N LEU A 24 -10.04 -4.72 3.21
CA LEU A 24 -8.82 -4.38 3.94
C LEU A 24 -8.96 -4.70 5.43
N LEU A 25 -8.35 -5.81 5.85
CA LEU A 25 -8.40 -6.31 7.23
C LEU A 25 -7.19 -5.93 8.09
N ASN A 26 -6.04 -5.62 7.48
CA ASN A 26 -4.85 -5.26 8.22
C ASN A 26 -5.07 -3.92 8.93
N ALA A 27 -4.92 -3.91 10.26
CA ALA A 27 -5.22 -2.75 11.10
C ALA A 27 -4.28 -1.56 10.80
N ASP A 28 -3.00 -1.82 10.55
CA ASP A 28 -2.01 -0.79 10.28
C ASP A 28 -2.23 -0.14 8.92
N ILE A 29 -2.55 -0.94 7.88
CA ILE A 29 -2.91 -0.39 6.57
C ILE A 29 -4.25 0.36 6.64
N ALA A 30 -5.22 -0.16 7.40
CA ALA A 30 -6.51 0.52 7.57
C ALA A 30 -6.33 1.87 8.27
N TYR A 31 -5.47 1.93 9.29
CA TYR A 31 -5.08 3.17 9.95
C TYR A 31 -4.38 4.12 8.96
N LEU A 32 -3.36 3.63 8.25
CA LEU A 32 -2.63 4.37 7.22
C LEU A 32 -3.61 5.01 6.22
N VAL A 33 -4.47 4.22 5.58
CA VAL A 33 -5.44 4.71 4.58
C VAL A 33 -6.40 5.73 5.18
N ALA A 34 -6.86 5.52 6.42
CA ALA A 34 -7.75 6.45 7.10
C ALA A 34 -7.07 7.78 7.52
N THR A 35 -5.74 7.81 7.60
CA THR A 35 -4.97 8.99 8.02
C THR A 35 -4.36 9.78 6.87
N LEU A 36 -4.47 9.30 5.63
CA LEU A 36 -3.96 10.02 4.46
C LEU A 36 -4.66 11.39 4.32
N GLY A 37 -3.86 12.44 4.28
CA GLY A 37 -4.28 13.76 3.86
C GLY A 37 -4.28 13.93 2.34
N HIS A 38 -4.73 15.10 1.89
CA HIS A 38 -4.66 15.48 0.48
C HIS A 38 -3.19 15.55 0.05
N THR A 39 -2.84 14.92 -1.08
CA THR A 39 -1.46 14.79 -1.63
C THR A 39 -0.48 13.89 -0.87
N ASP A 40 -0.92 13.22 0.21
CA ASP A 40 -0.05 12.24 0.85
C ASP A 40 0.20 11.04 -0.08
N GLU A 41 1.43 10.52 -0.03
CA GLU A 41 1.85 9.41 -0.88
C GLU A 41 2.08 8.15 -0.04
N ILE A 42 1.82 7.00 -0.65
CA ILE A 42 2.14 5.68 -0.09
C ILE A 42 3.02 4.96 -1.10
N THR A 43 4.13 4.41 -0.62
CA THR A 43 4.99 3.55 -1.42
C THR A 43 4.69 2.10 -1.09
N ILE A 44 4.25 1.33 -2.08
CA ILE A 44 4.19 -0.13 -2.00
C ILE A 44 5.42 -0.66 -2.70
N ALA A 45 6.30 -1.34 -1.98
CA ALA A 45 7.61 -1.73 -2.48
C ALA A 45 8.00 -3.14 -2.06
N ASP A 46 8.95 -3.71 -2.80
CA ASP A 46 9.63 -4.92 -2.36
C ASP A 46 10.67 -4.64 -1.27
N ALA A 47 11.21 -5.71 -0.70
CA ALA A 47 12.20 -5.63 0.37
C ALA A 47 13.54 -5.00 -0.05
N GLY A 48 13.78 -4.76 -1.35
CA GLY A 48 15.01 -4.17 -1.87
C GLY A 48 15.03 -2.64 -1.84
N LEU A 49 13.87 -1.99 -1.69
CA LEU A 49 13.81 -0.53 -1.67
C LEU A 49 14.40 0.04 -0.36
N PRO A 50 15.38 0.96 -0.41
CA PRO A 50 15.91 1.59 0.80
C PRO A 50 14.88 2.53 1.44
N ILE A 51 14.49 2.24 2.68
CA ILE A 51 13.52 3.04 3.44
C ILE A 51 14.28 3.87 4.48
N PRO A 52 14.09 5.20 4.52
CA PRO A 52 14.64 6.05 5.58
C PRO A 52 14.03 5.78 6.96
N ASP A 53 14.81 6.00 8.02
CA ASP A 53 14.36 5.76 9.41
C ASP A 53 13.15 6.59 9.84
N HIS A 54 12.93 7.76 9.21
CA HIS A 54 11.80 8.64 9.51
C HIS A 54 10.49 8.24 8.82
N VAL A 55 10.52 7.30 7.88
CA VAL A 55 9.36 6.81 7.13
C VAL A 55 8.73 5.64 7.87
N GLN A 56 7.41 5.69 8.08
CA GLN A 56 6.72 4.60 8.76
C GLN A 56 6.63 3.38 7.84
N ARG A 57 7.19 2.25 8.30
CA ARG A 57 7.23 0.98 7.58
C ARG A 57 6.17 0.02 8.11
N ILE A 58 5.35 -0.52 7.22
CA ILE A 58 4.44 -1.65 7.46
C ILE A 58 4.97 -2.84 6.68
N ASP A 59 5.43 -3.86 7.38
CA ASP A 59 5.95 -5.08 6.75
C ASP A 59 4.85 -6.14 6.65
N LEU A 60 4.41 -6.44 5.42
CA LEU A 60 3.41 -7.47 5.15
C LEU A 60 4.03 -8.78 4.66
N ALA A 61 5.34 -8.83 4.47
CA ALA A 61 6.03 -10.00 3.95
C ALA A 61 5.88 -11.19 4.89
N LEU A 62 5.10 -12.20 4.47
CA LEU A 62 4.98 -13.46 5.20
C LEU A 62 5.97 -14.50 4.68
N THR A 63 6.03 -14.66 3.36
CA THR A 63 6.98 -15.52 2.65
C THR A 63 7.13 -15.02 1.20
N HIS A 64 7.95 -15.67 0.39
CA HIS A 64 8.15 -15.28 -1.00
C HIS A 64 6.83 -15.26 -1.78
N GLY A 65 6.51 -14.10 -2.36
CA GLY A 65 5.29 -13.85 -3.11
C GLY A 65 4.03 -13.68 -2.29
N VAL A 66 4.10 -13.68 -0.94
CA VAL A 66 2.91 -13.66 -0.08
C VAL A 66 2.99 -12.54 0.96
N PRO A 67 2.04 -11.58 0.94
CA PRO A 67 1.04 -11.34 -0.12
C PRO A 67 1.72 -10.88 -1.42
N SER A 68 1.04 -11.03 -2.57
CA SER A 68 1.58 -10.54 -3.83
C SER A 68 1.52 -9.00 -3.89
N PHE A 69 2.39 -8.41 -4.71
CA PHE A 69 2.40 -6.97 -4.96
C PHE A 69 1.04 -6.48 -5.49
N LEU A 70 0.51 -7.12 -6.53
CA LEU A 70 -0.77 -6.73 -7.14
C LEU A 70 -1.95 -6.90 -6.18
N ASP A 71 -1.96 -7.96 -5.37
CA ASP A 71 -3.04 -8.15 -4.38
C ASP A 71 -3.00 -7.03 -3.34
N THR A 72 -1.81 -6.63 -2.90
CA THR A 72 -1.64 -5.55 -1.93
C THR A 72 -2.10 -4.21 -2.51
N VAL A 73 -1.67 -3.88 -3.74
CA VAL A 73 -2.12 -2.68 -4.46
C VAL A 73 -3.65 -2.70 -4.61
N ARG A 74 -4.22 -3.81 -5.10
CA ARG A 74 -5.67 -3.96 -5.30
C ARG A 74 -6.46 -3.75 -4.00
N VAL A 75 -6.02 -4.35 -2.90
CA VAL A 75 -6.70 -4.23 -1.60
C VAL A 75 -6.62 -2.79 -1.08
N ILE A 76 -5.47 -2.12 -1.20
CA ILE A 76 -5.33 -0.71 -0.79
C ILE A 76 -6.24 0.20 -1.63
N LEU A 77 -6.28 0.01 -2.95
CA LEU A 77 -7.17 0.77 -3.84
C LEU A 77 -8.65 0.55 -3.51
N THR A 78 -9.05 -0.56 -2.87
CA THR A 78 -10.45 -0.74 -2.47
C THR A 78 -10.94 0.25 -1.41
N GLU A 79 -10.03 0.84 -0.62
CA GLU A 79 -10.35 1.81 0.44
C GLU A 79 -9.69 3.19 0.24
N SER A 80 -8.93 3.40 -0.84
CA SER A 80 -8.21 4.65 -1.12
C SER A 80 -8.60 5.24 -2.48
N GLN A 81 -8.81 6.56 -2.52
CA GLN A 81 -8.90 7.32 -3.79
C GLN A 81 -7.55 7.90 -4.13
N ILE A 82 -7.12 7.76 -5.38
CA ILE A 82 -5.82 8.23 -5.86
C ILE A 82 -5.98 9.29 -6.94
N GLU A 83 -5.06 10.26 -6.95
CA GLU A 83 -4.97 11.31 -7.98
C GLU A 83 -3.83 11.06 -8.98
N GLY A 84 -2.90 10.17 -8.61
CA GLY A 84 -1.85 9.73 -9.49
C GLY A 84 -1.10 8.51 -8.99
N VAL A 85 -0.34 7.91 -9.90
CA VAL A 85 0.58 6.80 -9.67
C VAL A 85 1.92 7.16 -10.28
N VAL A 86 2.99 6.87 -9.55
CA VAL A 86 4.37 7.09 -9.98
C VAL A 86 5.09 5.76 -9.94
N MET A 87 5.75 5.41 -11.05
CA MET A 87 6.46 4.13 -11.20
C MET A 87 7.89 4.40 -11.67
N ALA A 88 8.82 3.51 -11.33
CA ALA A 88 10.16 3.53 -11.91
C ALA A 88 10.10 3.06 -13.37
N GLU A 89 10.79 3.73 -14.28
CA GLU A 89 10.88 3.36 -15.70
C GLU A 89 11.46 1.96 -15.91
N GLU A 90 12.38 1.56 -15.04
CA GLU A 90 13.04 0.26 -15.04
C GLU A 90 12.08 -0.88 -14.73
N PHE A 91 10.95 -0.61 -14.06
CA PHE A 91 9.96 -1.63 -13.73
C PHE A 91 9.42 -2.33 -15.00
N ALA A 92 9.17 -1.56 -16.07
CA ALA A 92 8.73 -2.12 -17.35
C ALA A 92 9.78 -3.03 -18.01
N LYS A 93 11.07 -2.87 -17.70
CA LYS A 93 12.17 -3.68 -18.25
C LYS A 93 12.47 -4.91 -17.41
N VAL A 94 12.42 -4.73 -16.09
CA VAL A 94 12.77 -5.74 -15.08
C VAL A 94 11.66 -6.77 -14.90
N SER A 95 10.40 -6.34 -14.97
CA SER A 95 9.24 -7.22 -14.75
C SER A 95 8.07 -6.80 -15.64
N PRO A 96 8.18 -6.98 -16.97
CA PRO A 96 7.20 -6.51 -17.95
C PRO A 96 5.79 -7.06 -17.70
N ASP A 97 5.66 -8.34 -17.32
CA ASP A 97 4.37 -8.97 -17.05
C ASP A 97 3.66 -8.34 -15.85
N LEU A 98 4.42 -8.04 -14.78
CA LEU A 98 3.90 -7.43 -13.56
C LEU A 98 3.58 -5.95 -13.78
N TYR A 99 4.38 -5.25 -14.57
CA TYR A 99 4.11 -3.88 -15.01
C TYR A 99 2.81 -3.81 -15.82
N GLN A 100 2.64 -4.71 -16.79
CA GLN A 100 1.43 -4.77 -17.62
C GLN A 100 0.18 -5.09 -16.78
N ALA A 101 0.27 -6.06 -15.88
CA ALA A 101 -0.81 -6.40 -14.97
C ALA A 101 -1.18 -5.24 -14.02
N LEU A 102 -0.19 -4.44 -13.59
CA LEU A 102 -0.45 -3.23 -12.81
C LEU A 102 -1.20 -2.19 -13.66
N LEU A 103 -0.80 -1.95 -14.91
CA LEU A 103 -1.50 -1.02 -15.81
C LEU A 103 -2.95 -1.44 -16.03
N GLU A 104 -3.22 -2.73 -16.21
CA GLU A 104 -4.58 -3.27 -16.33
C GLU A 104 -5.41 -3.03 -15.06
N LEU A 105 -4.82 -3.29 -13.88
CA LEU A 105 -5.45 -3.00 -12.60
C LEU A 105 -5.80 -1.52 -12.46
N LEU A 106 -4.88 -0.63 -12.83
CA LEU A 106 -5.09 0.82 -12.77
C LEU A 106 -6.15 1.29 -13.77
N ALA A 107 -6.22 0.70 -14.96
CA ALA A 107 -7.26 1.01 -15.94
C ALA A 107 -8.66 0.63 -15.43
N VAL A 108 -8.80 -0.53 -14.79
CA VAL A 108 -10.04 -0.94 -14.12
C VAL A 108 -10.40 0.03 -13.00
N GLU A 109 -9.40 0.49 -12.24
CA GLU A 109 -9.61 1.44 -11.15
C GLU A 109 -10.07 2.81 -11.65
N GLN A 110 -9.50 3.33 -12.73
CA GLN A 110 -9.95 4.58 -13.37
C GLN A 110 -11.42 4.50 -13.79
N GLN A 111 -11.83 3.37 -14.37
CA GLN A 111 -13.22 3.14 -14.75
C GLN A 111 -14.14 3.10 -13.52
N ARG A 112 -13.70 2.46 -12.42
CA ARG A 112 -14.45 2.34 -11.17
C ARG A 112 -14.63 3.70 -10.46
N CYS A 113 -13.58 4.51 -10.41
CA CYS A 113 -13.61 5.83 -9.78
C CYS A 113 -14.34 6.89 -10.62
N GLY A 114 -14.53 6.65 -11.93
CA GLY A 114 -15.17 7.60 -12.84
C GLY A 114 -14.37 8.89 -13.04
N LYS A 115 -13.10 8.91 -12.65
CA LYS A 115 -12.18 10.05 -12.77
C LYS A 115 -10.82 9.57 -13.26
N PRO A 116 -10.23 10.22 -14.27
CA PRO A 116 -8.86 9.92 -14.65
C PRO A 116 -7.90 10.39 -13.55
N PHE A 117 -6.88 9.58 -13.30
CA PHE A 117 -5.72 9.95 -12.48
C PHE A 117 -4.44 9.86 -13.31
N SER A 118 -3.41 10.60 -12.92
CA SER A 118 -2.15 10.64 -13.67
C SER A 118 -1.34 9.36 -13.47
N ILE A 119 -0.70 8.85 -14.53
CA ILE A 119 0.28 7.77 -14.43
C ILE A 119 1.59 8.32 -14.97
N GLN A 120 2.61 8.37 -14.12
CA GLN A 120 3.92 8.93 -14.44
C GLN A 120 5.00 7.88 -14.23
N THR A 121 5.98 7.87 -15.13
CA THR A 121 7.21 7.12 -14.96
C THR A 121 8.36 8.08 -14.68
N VAL A 122 9.23 7.71 -13.76
CA VAL A 122 10.44 8.45 -13.39
C VAL A 122 11.62 7.48 -13.35
N SER A 123 12.86 7.97 -13.43
CA SER A 123 14.02 7.10 -13.26
C SER A 123 14.04 6.47 -11.85
N HIS A 124 14.71 5.33 -11.70
CA HIS A 124 14.84 4.66 -10.41
C HIS A 124 15.48 5.55 -9.33
N GLU A 125 16.44 6.40 -9.71
CA GLU A 125 17.07 7.34 -8.77
C GLU A 125 16.11 8.47 -8.35
N GLU A 126 15.32 9.01 -9.28
CA GLU A 126 14.27 9.98 -8.93
C GLU A 126 13.18 9.35 -8.07
N PHE A 127 12.82 8.09 -8.34
CA PHE A 127 11.88 7.33 -7.52
C PHE A 127 12.40 7.21 -6.07
N LYS A 128 13.67 6.80 -5.88
CA LYS A 128 14.32 6.74 -4.56
C LYS A 128 14.38 8.09 -3.86
N VAL A 129 14.56 9.18 -4.61
CA VAL A 129 14.56 10.52 -4.00
C VAL A 129 13.15 10.83 -3.51
N ARG A 130 12.13 10.64 -4.34
CA ARG A 130 10.72 10.91 -4.00
C ARG A 130 10.27 10.14 -2.76
N THR A 131 10.68 8.87 -2.64
CA THR A 131 10.35 8.01 -1.49
C THR A 131 10.93 8.51 -0.15
N LYS A 132 11.80 9.54 -0.15
CA LYS A 132 12.46 10.10 1.03
C LYS A 132 11.86 11.42 1.52
N VAL A 133 11.15 12.17 0.67
CA VAL A 133 10.86 13.60 0.91
C VAL A 133 9.44 13.85 1.45
N ALA A 134 8.50 12.93 1.25
CA ALA A 134 7.11 13.10 1.66
C ALA A 134 6.84 12.54 3.07
N LYS A 135 5.73 12.98 3.71
CA LYS A 135 5.11 12.24 4.82
C LYS A 135 4.54 10.94 4.26
N GLN A 136 5.45 9.98 4.08
CA GLN A 136 5.19 8.79 3.32
C GLN A 136 5.07 7.60 4.25
N TRP A 137 4.21 6.68 3.87
CA TRP A 137 4.17 5.35 4.42
C TRP A 137 4.79 4.39 3.42
N CYS A 138 5.61 3.46 3.91
CA CYS A 138 6.12 2.38 3.09
C CYS A 138 5.48 1.06 3.51
N VAL A 139 4.76 0.45 2.57
CA VAL A 139 4.20 -0.89 2.72
C VAL A 139 5.13 -1.86 1.98
N LEU A 140 5.79 -2.73 2.73
CA LEU A 140 6.65 -3.75 2.17
C LEU A 140 5.88 -5.03 1.87
N VAL A 141 6.12 -5.56 0.68
CA VAL A 141 5.64 -6.85 0.22
C VAL A 141 6.82 -7.69 -0.23
N ASN A 142 6.82 -8.99 0.05
CA ASN A 142 7.84 -9.87 -0.51
C ASN A 142 7.39 -10.33 -1.88
N ALA A 143 7.49 -9.45 -2.89
CA ALA A 143 7.36 -9.89 -4.27
C ALA A 143 8.50 -10.87 -4.60
N PRO A 144 8.30 -11.86 -5.50
CA PRO A 144 9.42 -12.65 -6.01
C PRO A 144 10.38 -11.69 -6.71
N LEU A 145 11.42 -11.29 -5.98
CA LEU A 145 12.55 -10.43 -6.35
C LEU A 145 12.41 -9.86 -7.76
N MET A 146 11.83 -8.66 -7.88
CA MET A 146 12.13 -7.84 -9.06
C MET A 146 13.65 -7.64 -9.06
N PRO A 147 14.40 -8.03 -10.10
CA PRO A 147 15.82 -7.73 -10.15
C PRO A 147 16.03 -6.23 -9.95
N MET A 148 16.81 -5.84 -8.94
CA MET A 148 17.24 -4.45 -8.77
C MET A 148 18.04 -3.97 -9.97
#